data_AF-A0A6J0LWY1-F1
#
_entry.id   AF-A0A6J0LWY1-F1
#
_cell.length_a   1.000
_cell.length_b   1.000
_cell.length_c   1.000
_cell.angle_alpha   90.00
_cell.angle_beta   90.00
_cell.angle_gamma   90.00
#
_symmetry.space_group_name_H-M   'P 1'
#
loop_
_entity.id
_entity.type
_entity.pdbx_description
1 polymer ?
#
loop_
_entity_poly.entity_id
_entity_poly.type
_entity_poly.pdbx_seq_one_letter_code
_entity_poly.pdbx_strand_id
1 'polypeptide(L)'
;MVDWEKNEICFTFIFFFCLFLMVGLDVVGGFVAMEAEVAQQEVKTRVWSLECKSPSKKAFVLGLIALGCLLAAHFIAVMIGCFISKINAYTLPGFEHKTTIRIHVACLSLTWVVAIAGAGILTIGIWKNRESRSDCGFTNKHFLTLGGRVCFLHAIVSLVMYVANLISRFSIIIW
;
A
#
# COMPACT_ATOMS: atom_id res chain seq x y z
N MET A 1 11.56 -35.28 11.54
CA MET A 1 12.65 -34.35 11.15
C MET A 1 12.43 -33.81 9.74
N VAL A 2 12.10 -34.66 8.76
CA VAL A 2 11.81 -34.26 7.36
C VAL A 2 10.59 -33.33 7.18
N ASP A 3 9.54 -33.50 7.98
CA ASP A 3 8.34 -32.64 7.87
C ASP A 3 8.56 -31.21 8.40
N TRP A 4 9.47 -31.04 9.36
CA TRP A 4 9.81 -29.71 9.91
C TRP A 4 10.59 -28.88 8.90
N GLU A 5 11.57 -29.47 8.22
CA GLU A 5 12.38 -28.81 7.19
C GLU A 5 11.54 -28.44 5.95
N LYS A 6 10.60 -29.31 5.53
CA LYS A 6 9.65 -28.99 4.45
C LYS A 6 8.71 -27.83 4.81
N ASN A 7 8.26 -27.78 6.06
CA ASN A 7 7.39 -26.70 6.56
C ASN A 7 8.12 -25.35 6.62
N GLU A 8 9.41 -25.33 6.97
CA GLU A 8 10.23 -24.10 6.96
C GLU A 8 10.52 -23.58 5.55
N ILE A 9 10.79 -24.47 4.59
CA ILE A 9 11.01 -24.10 3.19
C ILE A 9 9.72 -23.54 2.56
N CYS A 10 8.58 -24.21 2.79
CA CYS A 10 7.27 -23.75 2.33
C CYS A 10 6.91 -22.39 2.94
N PHE A 11 7.15 -22.22 4.23
CA PHE A 11 6.91 -20.97 4.95
C PHE A 11 7.74 -19.82 4.38
N THR A 12 9.04 -20.04 4.20
CA THR A 12 9.97 -19.06 3.61
C THR A 12 9.53 -18.64 2.21
N PHE A 13 9.13 -19.60 1.37
CA PHE A 13 8.66 -19.34 0.00
C PHE A 13 7.38 -18.51 -0.03
N ILE A 14 6.37 -18.89 0.76
CA ILE A 14 5.11 -18.14 0.89
C ILE A 14 5.39 -16.71 1.35
N PHE A 15 6.32 -16.55 2.29
CA PHE A 15 6.69 -15.26 2.82
C PHE A 15 7.27 -14.33 1.74
N PHE A 16 8.26 -14.79 0.97
CA PHE A 16 8.84 -14.01 -0.13
C PHE A 16 7.83 -13.72 -1.24
N PHE A 17 6.96 -14.69 -1.54
CA PHE A 17 5.90 -14.50 -2.52
C PHE A 17 4.92 -13.39 -2.11
N CYS A 18 4.45 -13.40 -0.85
CA CYS A 18 3.56 -12.35 -0.33
C CYS A 18 4.21 -10.97 -0.36
N LEU A 19 5.50 -10.88 -0.05
CA LEU A 19 6.24 -9.61 -0.15
C LEU A 19 6.33 -9.10 -1.59
N PHE A 20 6.71 -9.97 -2.52
CA PHE A 20 6.79 -9.62 -3.93
C PHE A 20 5.43 -9.15 -4.45
N LEU A 21 4.37 -9.85 -4.08
CA LEU A 21 3.00 -9.49 -4.46
C LEU A 21 2.58 -8.14 -3.88
N MET A 22 2.86 -7.87 -2.60
CA MET A 22 2.54 -6.59 -1.95
C MET A 22 3.27 -5.42 -2.62
N VAL A 23 4.58 -5.54 -2.83
CA VAL A 23 5.38 -4.50 -3.51
C VAL A 23 4.89 -4.30 -4.95
N GLY A 24 4.60 -5.39 -5.66
CA GLY A 24 4.07 -5.34 -7.01
C GLY A 24 2.73 -4.61 -7.09
N LEU A 25 1.81 -4.88 -6.15
CA LEU A 25 0.52 -4.20 -6.07
C LEU A 25 0.66 -2.69 -5.80
N ASP A 26 1.52 -2.29 -4.87
CA ASP A 26 1.76 -0.88 -4.58
C ASP A 26 2.39 -0.14 -5.76
N VAL A 27 3.34 -0.77 -6.47
CA VAL A 27 3.96 -0.21 -7.67
C VAL A 27 2.95 -0.05 -8.79
N VAL A 28 2.17 -1.10 -9.08
CA VAL A 28 1.11 -1.06 -10.09
C VAL A 28 0.07 -0.02 -9.73
N GLY A 29 -0.39 0.01 -8.47
CA GLY A 29 -1.34 1.01 -7.98
C GLY A 29 -0.82 2.44 -8.11
N GLY A 30 0.47 2.65 -7.82
CA GLY A 30 1.14 3.94 -8.00
C GLY A 30 1.15 4.42 -9.45
N PHE A 31 1.57 3.55 -10.39
CA PHE A 31 1.55 3.88 -11.82
C PHE A 31 0.15 4.11 -12.36
N VAL A 32 -0.79 3.23 -12.03
CA VAL A 32 -2.19 3.34 -12.45
C VAL A 32 -2.83 4.64 -11.93
N ALA A 33 -2.50 5.06 -10.72
CA ALA A 33 -2.97 6.34 -10.18
C ALA A 33 -2.41 7.56 -10.93
N MET A 34 -1.14 7.50 -11.38
CA MET A 34 -0.55 8.55 -12.20
C MET A 34 -1.21 8.61 -13.59
N GLU A 35 -1.43 7.47 -14.24
CA GLU A 35 -2.18 7.36 -15.49
C GLU A 35 -3.62 7.87 -15.36
N ALA A 36 -4.27 7.62 -14.22
CA ALA A 36 -5.58 8.15 -13.91
C ALA A 36 -5.59 9.69 -13.89
N GLU A 37 -4.55 10.31 -13.31
CA GLU A 37 -4.41 11.77 -13.30
C GLU A 37 -4.21 12.33 -14.72
N VAL A 38 -3.36 11.70 -15.54
CA VAL A 38 -3.13 12.11 -16.94
C VAL A 38 -4.44 12.03 -17.74
N ALA A 39 -5.15 10.91 -17.64
CA ALA A 39 -6.45 10.72 -18.29
C ALA A 39 -7.53 11.70 -17.78
N GLN A 40 -7.40 12.20 -16.55
CA GLN A 40 -8.25 13.25 -16.02
C GLN A 40 -7.89 14.63 -16.60
N GLN A 41 -6.60 14.90 -16.81
CA GLN A 41 -6.09 16.16 -17.34
C GLN A 41 -6.35 16.32 -18.83
N GLU A 42 -6.23 15.28 -19.64
CA GLU A 42 -6.51 15.34 -21.08
C GLU A 42 -7.96 15.74 -21.39
N VAL A 43 -8.92 15.22 -20.61
CA VAL A 43 -10.33 15.61 -20.73
C VAL A 43 -10.52 17.05 -20.28
N LYS A 44 -9.78 17.49 -19.25
CA LYS A 44 -9.83 18.87 -18.74
C LYS A 44 -9.30 19.88 -19.76
N THR A 45 -8.22 19.57 -20.50
CA THR A 45 -7.65 20.50 -21.49
C THR A 45 -8.48 20.59 -22.78
N ARG A 46 -9.12 19.50 -23.21
CA ARG A 46 -9.98 19.49 -24.41
C ARG A 46 -11.29 20.27 -24.25
N VAL A 47 -11.84 20.36 -23.04
CA VAL A 47 -13.17 20.93 -22.77
C VAL A 47 -13.06 22.28 -22.06
N TRP A 48 -11.97 23.02 -22.30
CA TRP A 48 -11.64 24.25 -21.59
C TRP A 48 -12.65 25.41 -21.79
N SER A 49 -13.57 25.35 -22.77
CA SER A 49 -14.31 26.55 -23.20
C SER A 49 -15.82 26.63 -23.00
N LEU A 50 -16.62 25.60 -22.67
CA LEU A 50 -18.08 25.80 -22.53
C LEU A 50 -18.69 24.80 -21.53
N GLU A 51 -19.34 25.30 -20.49
CA GLU A 51 -20.25 24.61 -19.55
C GLU A 51 -19.81 23.22 -18.99
N CYS A 52 -19.31 23.21 -17.75
CA CYS A 52 -19.25 22.06 -16.83
C CYS A 52 -18.58 20.74 -17.32
N LYS A 53 -17.37 20.49 -16.77
CA LYS A 53 -16.54 19.27 -16.90
C LYS A 53 -17.36 17.96 -16.98
N SER A 54 -17.24 17.24 -18.10
CA SER A 54 -17.68 15.83 -18.18
C SER A 54 -16.68 14.90 -17.45
N PRO A 55 -17.18 13.90 -16.69
CA PRO A 55 -16.34 12.96 -15.94
C PRO A 55 -15.54 12.04 -16.89
N SER A 56 -14.24 11.82 -16.61
CA SER A 56 -13.41 10.89 -17.40
C SER A 56 -13.65 9.45 -16.92
N LYS A 57 -14.41 8.65 -17.68
CA LYS A 57 -14.65 7.24 -17.36
C LYS A 57 -13.34 6.46 -17.16
N LYS A 58 -12.33 6.72 -18.00
CA LYS A 58 -11.00 6.09 -17.91
C LYS A 58 -10.32 6.43 -16.58
N ALA A 59 -10.27 7.71 -16.19
CA ALA A 59 -9.66 8.11 -14.92
C ALA A 59 -10.40 7.52 -13.70
N PHE A 60 -11.72 7.38 -13.76
CA PHE A 60 -12.51 6.76 -12.69
C PHE A 60 -12.14 5.28 -12.50
N VAL A 61 -12.10 4.51 -13.60
CA VAL A 61 -11.76 3.08 -13.54
C VAL A 61 -10.31 2.88 -13.08
N LEU A 62 -9.36 3.65 -13.62
CA LEU A 62 -7.97 3.58 -13.20
C LEU A 62 -7.82 3.95 -11.70
N GLY A 63 -8.50 5.00 -11.24
CA GLY A 63 -8.50 5.36 -9.83
C GLY A 63 -9.03 4.24 -8.92
N LEU A 64 -10.12 3.56 -9.31
CA LEU A 64 -10.63 2.39 -8.57
C LEU A 64 -9.65 1.22 -8.56
N ILE A 65 -8.99 0.94 -9.69
CA ILE A 65 -7.94 -0.09 -9.77
C ILE A 65 -6.80 0.25 -8.80
N ALA A 66 -6.31 1.50 -8.82
CA ALA A 66 -5.26 1.94 -7.92
C ALA A 66 -5.64 1.82 -6.43
N LEU A 67 -6.87 2.20 -6.08
CA LEU A 67 -7.40 2.03 -4.73
C LEU A 67 -7.48 0.55 -4.34
N GLY A 68 -7.96 -0.30 -5.24
CA GLY A 68 -8.01 -1.75 -5.03
C GLY A 68 -6.63 -2.36 -4.81
N CYS A 69 -5.63 -1.95 -5.60
CA CYS A 69 -4.25 -2.37 -5.44
C CYS A 69 -3.69 -2.01 -4.06
N LEU A 70 -3.88 -0.76 -3.62
CA LEU A 70 -3.41 -0.30 -2.30
C LEU A 70 -4.07 -1.09 -1.15
N LEU A 71 -5.39 -1.32 -1.23
CA LEU A 71 -6.11 -2.07 -0.22
C LEU A 71 -5.67 -3.54 -0.16
N ALA A 72 -5.45 -4.17 -1.32
CA ALA A 72 -4.94 -5.53 -1.40
C ALA A 72 -3.50 -5.63 -0.86
N ALA A 73 -2.63 -4.68 -1.21
CA ALA A 73 -1.26 -4.60 -0.70
C ALA A 73 -1.26 -4.44 0.84
N HIS A 74 -2.10 -3.54 1.36
CA HIS A 74 -2.25 -3.33 2.80
C HIS A 74 -2.76 -4.58 3.52
N PHE A 75 -3.75 -5.27 2.96
CA PHE A 75 -4.24 -6.53 3.52
C PHE A 75 -3.14 -7.59 3.63
N ILE A 76 -2.31 -7.74 2.58
CA ILE A 76 -1.16 -8.67 2.62
C ILE A 76 -0.15 -8.23 3.70
N ALA A 77 0.16 -6.94 3.80
CA ALA A 77 1.06 -6.41 4.82
C ALA A 77 0.58 -6.71 6.25
N VAL A 78 -0.74 -6.57 6.50
CA VAL A 78 -1.36 -6.92 7.78
C VAL A 78 -1.27 -8.42 8.06
N MET A 79 -1.54 -9.27 7.06
CA MET A 79 -1.43 -10.73 7.22
C MET A 79 0.00 -11.14 7.59
N ILE A 80 1.01 -10.58 6.91
CA ILE A 80 2.43 -10.80 7.23
C ILE A 80 2.73 -10.39 8.67
N GLY A 81 2.29 -9.20 9.11
CA GLY A 81 2.50 -8.73 10.48
C GLY A 81 1.86 -9.65 11.54
N CYS A 82 0.63 -10.12 11.29
CA CYS A 82 -0.05 -11.07 12.18
C CYS A 82 0.68 -12.41 12.28
N PHE A 83 1.18 -12.93 11.16
CA PHE A 83 1.95 -14.18 11.15
C PHE A 83 3.27 -14.05 11.93
N ILE A 84 4.03 -12.97 11.71
CA ILE A 84 5.27 -12.71 12.46
C ILE A 84 4.99 -12.64 13.96
N SER A 85 3.96 -11.87 14.35
CA SER A 85 3.58 -11.68 15.76
C SER A 85 3.23 -13.02 16.44
N LYS A 86 2.48 -13.89 15.76
CA LYS A 86 2.17 -15.23 16.29
C LYS A 86 3.41 -16.08 16.49
N ILE A 87 4.31 -16.14 15.50
CA ILE A 87 5.50 -17.00 15.62
C ILE A 87 6.40 -16.52 16.75
N ASN A 88 6.61 -15.20 16.90
CA ASN A 88 7.43 -14.67 17.98
C ASN A 88 6.86 -15.03 19.37
N ALA A 89 5.53 -14.99 19.53
CA ALA A 89 4.87 -15.39 20.77
C ALA A 89 5.05 -16.88 21.13
N TYR A 90 5.13 -17.77 20.12
CA TYR A 90 5.35 -19.21 20.35
C TYR A 90 6.82 -19.58 20.56
N THR A 91 7.74 -18.92 19.86
CA THR A 91 9.15 -19.36 19.81
C THR A 91 9.99 -18.76 20.95
N LEU A 92 9.69 -17.57 21.47
CA LEU A 92 10.46 -16.93 22.56
C LEU A 92 9.56 -16.32 23.66
N PRO A 93 8.86 -17.13 24.48
CA PRO A 93 8.15 -16.61 25.64
C PRO A 93 9.15 -16.01 26.65
N GLY A 94 9.19 -14.67 26.75
CA GLY A 94 9.98 -13.95 27.77
C GLY A 94 11.36 -13.45 27.33
N PHE A 95 11.83 -13.78 26.12
CA PHE A 95 13.09 -13.29 25.54
C PHE A 95 12.82 -12.32 24.37
N GLU A 96 11.80 -11.48 24.49
CA GLU A 96 11.54 -10.44 23.52
C GLU A 96 12.39 -9.20 23.86
N HIS A 97 13.34 -8.87 23.00
CA HIS A 97 14.02 -7.59 23.10
C HIS A 97 12.97 -6.48 22.92
N LYS A 98 12.67 -5.72 23.99
CA LYS A 98 11.60 -4.68 24.02
C LYS A 98 11.63 -3.72 22.82
N THR A 99 12.81 -3.51 22.23
CA THR A 99 13.02 -2.69 21.04
C THR A 99 12.40 -3.29 19.78
N THR A 100 12.47 -4.62 19.57
CA THR A 100 11.95 -5.29 18.37
C THR A 100 10.42 -5.24 18.33
N ILE A 101 9.75 -5.47 19.46
CA ILE A 101 8.28 -5.30 19.57
C ILE A 101 7.89 -3.84 19.29
N ARG A 102 8.60 -2.89 19.90
CA ARG A 102 8.30 -1.46 19.75
C ARG A 102 8.47 -1.00 18.30
N ILE A 103 9.52 -1.46 17.62
CA ILE A 103 9.74 -1.20 16.18
C ILE A 103 8.62 -1.84 15.36
N HIS A 104 8.25 -3.08 15.65
CA HIS A 104 7.20 -3.77 14.89
C HIS A 104 5.84 -3.06 15.02
N VAL A 105 5.45 -2.69 16.25
CA VAL A 105 4.22 -1.94 16.51
C VAL A 105 4.26 -0.56 15.86
N ALA A 106 5.37 0.17 15.97
CA ALA A 106 5.51 1.50 15.34
C ALA A 106 5.43 1.43 13.81
N CYS A 107 6.11 0.47 13.18
CA CYS A 107 6.05 0.24 11.74
C CYS A 107 4.64 -0.17 11.31
N LEU A 108 3.97 -1.06 12.05
CA LEU A 108 2.59 -1.44 11.78
C LEU A 108 1.70 -0.20 11.84
N SER A 109 1.75 0.59 12.91
CA SER A 109 0.98 1.84 13.01
C SER A 109 1.26 2.80 11.85
N LEU A 110 2.52 2.92 11.41
CA LEU A 110 2.88 3.76 10.27
C LEU A 110 2.27 3.25 8.96
N THR A 111 2.25 1.94 8.70
CA THR A 111 1.62 1.38 7.48
C THR A 111 0.12 1.69 7.44
N TRP A 112 -0.58 1.63 8.57
CA TRP A 112 -2.00 2.01 8.66
C TRP A 112 -2.23 3.49 8.36
N VAL A 113 -1.40 4.38 8.92
CA VAL A 113 -1.50 5.83 8.65
C VAL A 113 -1.30 6.12 7.17
N VAL A 114 -0.29 5.51 6.55
CA VAL A 114 0.03 5.66 5.13
C VAL A 114 -1.10 5.09 4.26
N ALA A 115 -1.63 3.92 4.60
CA ALA A 115 -2.72 3.29 3.86
C ALA A 115 -4.01 4.13 3.91
N ILE A 116 -4.40 4.63 5.10
CA ILE A 116 -5.58 5.48 5.25
C ILE A 116 -5.40 6.80 4.49
N ALA A 117 -4.22 7.42 4.59
CA ALA A 117 -3.92 8.65 3.86
C ALA A 117 -3.99 8.41 2.34
N GLY A 118 -3.36 7.34 1.83
CA GLY A 118 -3.36 6.99 0.41
C GLY A 118 -4.76 6.69 -0.12
N ALA A 119 -5.51 5.85 0.59
CA ALA A 119 -6.87 5.48 0.24
C ALA A 119 -7.80 6.70 0.26
N GLY A 120 -7.69 7.56 1.27
CA GLY A 120 -8.46 8.80 1.37
C GLY A 120 -8.17 9.76 0.21
N ILE A 121 -6.89 9.98 -0.11
CA ILE A 121 -6.46 10.84 -1.22
C ILE A 121 -6.94 10.28 -2.57
N LEU A 122 -6.79 8.97 -2.82
CA LEU A 122 -7.30 8.32 -4.03
C LEU A 122 -8.82 8.44 -4.14
N THR A 123 -9.55 8.18 -3.05
CA THR A 123 -11.02 8.29 -3.01
C THR A 123 -11.48 9.71 -3.30
N ILE A 124 -10.80 10.73 -2.76
CA ILE A 124 -11.08 12.14 -3.08
C ILE A 124 -10.84 12.40 -4.57
N GLY A 125 -9.74 11.89 -5.15
CA GLY A 125 -9.45 11.99 -6.57
C GLY A 125 -10.54 11.37 -7.45
N ILE A 126 -10.97 10.14 -7.13
CA ILE A 126 -12.06 9.42 -7.79
C ILE A 126 -13.38 10.18 -7.69
N TRP A 127 -13.73 10.67 -6.49
CA TRP A 127 -14.95 11.43 -6.25
C TRP A 127 -14.97 12.71 -7.07
N LYS A 128 -13.87 13.47 -7.05
CA LYS A 128 -13.72 14.71 -7.86
C LYS A 128 -13.78 14.45 -9.37
N ASN A 129 -13.58 13.22 -9.80
CA ASN A 129 -13.78 12.82 -11.19
C ASN A 129 -15.21 12.37 -11.49
N ARG A 130 -15.99 11.91 -10.49
CA ARG A 130 -17.41 11.51 -10.64
C ARG A 130 -18.38 12.69 -10.64
N GLU A 131 -18.15 13.68 -9.79
CA GLU A 131 -19.06 14.81 -9.60
C GLU A 131 -19.03 15.76 -10.83
N SER A 132 -20.19 16.01 -11.44
CA SER A 132 -20.36 17.12 -12.38
C SER A 132 -20.28 18.43 -11.58
N ARG A 133 -19.28 19.27 -11.85
CA ARG A 133 -19.11 20.53 -11.11
C ARG A 133 -20.32 21.43 -11.30
N SER A 134 -20.97 21.83 -10.21
CA SER A 134 -21.95 22.93 -10.20
C SER A 134 -21.27 24.31 -10.21
N ASP A 135 -20.03 24.41 -9.72
CA ASP A 135 -19.21 25.63 -9.76
C ASP A 135 -17.81 25.37 -10.35
N CYS A 136 -17.50 26.10 -11.43
CA CYS A 136 -16.23 26.03 -12.15
C CYS A 136 -15.12 26.83 -11.43
N GLY A 137 -14.78 26.45 -10.19
CA GLY A 137 -13.64 27.03 -9.45
C GLY A 137 -12.33 26.25 -9.66
N PHE A 138 -11.34 26.85 -10.28
CA PHE A 138 -10.02 26.26 -10.58
C PHE A 138 -9.35 25.66 -9.33
N THR A 139 -9.44 24.34 -9.16
CA THR A 139 -8.66 23.61 -8.15
C THR A 139 -7.87 22.54 -8.88
N ASN A 140 -6.64 22.90 -9.24
CA ASN A 140 -5.64 22.06 -9.88
C ASN A 140 -4.96 21.18 -8.82
N LYS A 141 -5.73 20.31 -8.16
CA LYS A 141 -5.20 19.43 -7.12
C LYS A 141 -4.97 18.03 -7.71
N HIS A 142 -3.71 17.63 -7.78
CA HIS A 142 -3.24 16.33 -8.31
C HIS A 142 -3.47 15.21 -7.29
N PHE A 143 -4.72 14.98 -6.92
CA PHE A 143 -5.06 14.00 -5.88
C PHE A 143 -4.67 12.57 -6.29
N LEU A 144 -4.89 12.17 -7.54
CA LEU A 144 -4.57 10.80 -7.96
C LEU A 144 -3.05 10.58 -8.00
N THR A 145 -2.27 11.54 -8.50
CA THR A 145 -0.80 11.48 -8.42
C THR A 145 -0.29 11.49 -6.98
N LEU A 146 -0.88 12.31 -6.10
CA LEU A 146 -0.51 12.33 -4.68
C LEU A 146 -0.80 10.99 -4.02
N GLY A 147 -1.97 10.39 -4.29
CA GLY A 147 -2.32 9.05 -3.85
C GLY A 147 -1.36 7.99 -4.37
N GLY A 148 -0.96 8.07 -5.64
CA GLY A 148 0.04 7.17 -6.22
C GLY A 148 1.41 7.27 -5.56
N ARG A 149 1.86 8.49 -5.20
CA ARG A 149 3.09 8.67 -4.41
C ARG A 149 2.99 8.01 -3.03
N VAL A 150 1.81 8.04 -2.41
CA VAL A 150 1.57 7.36 -1.13
C VAL A 150 1.59 5.84 -1.28
N CYS A 151 1.14 5.26 -2.41
CA CYS A 151 1.30 3.83 -2.69
C CYS A 151 2.79 3.41 -2.70
N PHE A 152 3.66 4.16 -3.37
CA PHE A 152 5.10 3.87 -3.34
C PHE A 152 5.68 4.01 -1.92
N LEU A 153 5.22 4.99 -1.15
CA LEU A 153 5.64 5.15 0.25
C LEU A 153 5.16 3.97 1.11
N HIS A 154 3.96 3.44 0.87
CA HIS A 154 3.46 2.23 1.53
C HIS A 154 4.35 1.01 1.27
N ALA A 155 4.81 0.80 0.02
CA ALA A 155 5.74 -0.26 -0.31
C ALA A 155 7.07 -0.13 0.45
N ILE A 156 7.64 1.08 0.50
CA ILE A 156 8.92 1.35 1.18
C ILE A 156 8.80 1.06 2.68
N VAL A 157 7.76 1.60 3.34
CA VAL A 157 7.54 1.39 4.77
C VAL A 157 7.34 -0.10 5.08
N SER A 158 6.57 -0.80 4.24
CA SER A 158 6.31 -2.25 4.40
C SER A 158 7.58 -3.09 4.20
N LEU A 159 8.43 -2.73 3.24
CA LEU A 159 9.71 -3.40 2.99
C LEU A 159 10.70 -3.19 4.14
N VAL A 160 10.81 -1.96 4.67
CA VAL A 160 11.66 -1.66 5.82
C VAL A 160 11.21 -2.45 7.05
N MET A 161 9.89 -2.52 7.30
CA MET A 161 9.33 -3.35 8.36
C MET A 161 9.72 -4.82 8.19
N TYR A 162 9.67 -5.35 6.97
CA TYR A 162 10.06 -6.72 6.69
C TYR A 162 11.54 -6.97 7.01
N VAL A 163 12.44 -6.15 6.46
CA VAL A 163 13.89 -6.31 6.66
C VAL A 163 14.26 -6.21 8.14
N ALA A 164 13.64 -5.28 8.87
CA ALA A 164 13.86 -5.15 10.31
C ALA A 164 13.45 -6.41 11.10
N ASN A 165 12.33 -7.04 10.72
CA ASN A 165 11.88 -8.30 11.32
C ASN A 165 12.79 -9.47 10.95
N LEU A 166 13.24 -9.54 9.70
CA LEU A 166 14.15 -10.56 9.22
C LEU A 166 15.50 -10.51 9.95
N ILE A 167 16.11 -9.33 10.05
CA ILE A 167 17.37 -9.11 10.77
C ILE A 167 17.22 -9.47 12.25
N SER A 168 16.10 -9.09 12.87
CA SER A 168 15.83 -9.42 14.27
C SER A 168 15.77 -10.93 14.49
N ARG A 169 15.17 -11.69 13.56
CA ARG A 169 15.16 -13.16 13.63
C ARG A 169 16.55 -13.76 13.46
N PHE A 170 17.31 -13.34 12.47
CA PHE A 170 18.67 -13.87 12.27
C PHE A 170 19.59 -13.56 13.46
N SER A 171 19.45 -12.38 14.07
CA SER A 171 20.21 -12.00 15.26
C SER A 171 19.90 -12.88 16.48
N ILE A 172 18.68 -13.44 16.56
CA ILE A 172 18.26 -14.37 17.62
C ILE A 172 18.75 -15.80 17.35
N ILE A 173 18.92 -16.21 16.09
CA ILE A 173 19.38 -17.57 15.73
C ILE A 173 20.90 -17.73 15.90
N ILE A 174 21.66 -16.62 15.86
CA ILE A 174 23.13 -16.62 15.94
C ILE A 174 23.65 -16.59 17.39
N TRP A 175 22.77 -16.39 18.38
CA TRP A 175 23.08 -16.42 19.82
C TRP A 175 22.33 -17.55 20.53
#